data_AF-A0A2T2ZKR7-F1
#
_entry.id   AF-A0A2T2ZKR7-F1
#
_cell.length_a   1.000
_cell.length_b   1.000
_cell.length_c   1.000
_cell.angle_alpha   90.00
_cell.angle_beta   90.00
_cell.angle_gamma   90.00
#
_symmetry.space_group_name_H-M   'P 1'
#
loop_
_entity.id
_entity.type
_entity.pdbx_description
1 polymer ?
#
loop_
_entity_poly.entity_id
_entity_poly.type
_entity_poly.pdbx_seq_one_letter_code
_entity_poly.pdbx_strand_id
1 'polypeptide(L)'
;MLKGFKDFLMRGNVIELATAVVMGTAFTAIVTSVTKGIVEPLLAVVGTNGQLGLGVQLVAGKPATFIALGPIISAAVNFLMVATVLYFVLILPMNTLQKRFSRKKKAVPTQTELLIEIRDLLAGRNETATTDALVDTDATEAQRRVAEMVHER
;
A
#
# COMPACT_ATOMS: atom_id res chain seq x y z
N MET A 1 15.35 -21.95 -24.08
CA MET A 1 15.85 -20.95 -23.10
C MET A 1 15.14 -19.61 -23.26
N LEU A 2 15.28 -18.89 -24.39
CA LEU A 2 14.62 -17.59 -24.62
C LEU A 2 13.08 -17.61 -24.49
N LYS A 3 12.41 -18.68 -24.95
CA LYS A 3 10.94 -18.81 -24.83
C LYS A 3 10.49 -18.87 -23.36
N GLY A 4 11.17 -19.69 -22.54
CA GLY A 4 10.88 -19.79 -21.09
C GLY A 4 11.22 -18.53 -20.31
N PHE A 5 12.22 -17.76 -20.73
CA PHE A 5 12.53 -16.45 -20.16
C PHE A 5 11.45 -15.41 -20.52
N LYS A 6 10.97 -15.39 -21.76
CA LYS A 6 9.82 -14.55 -22.15
C LYS A 6 8.57 -14.89 -21.34
N ASP A 7 8.26 -16.17 -21.18
CA ASP A 7 7.11 -16.64 -20.40
C ASP A 7 7.26 -16.37 -18.89
N PHE A 8 8.49 -16.15 -18.40
CA PHE A 8 8.75 -15.66 -17.04
C PHE A 8 8.50 -14.15 -16.91
N LEU A 9 8.99 -13.34 -17.86
CA LEU A 9 8.74 -11.91 -17.88
C LEU A 9 7.26 -11.57 -18.06
N MET A 10 6.55 -12.31 -18.92
CA MET A 10 5.13 -12.08 -19.17
C MET A 10 4.21 -12.42 -17.98
N ARG A 11 4.73 -12.92 -16.85
CA ARG A 11 3.95 -13.16 -15.63
C ARG A 11 3.49 -11.90 -14.89
N GLY A 12 3.65 -10.70 -15.46
CA GLY A 12 3.14 -9.42 -14.94
C GLY A 12 3.85 -8.92 -13.68
N ASN A 13 3.78 -9.71 -12.61
CA ASN A 13 4.42 -9.45 -11.32
C ASN A 13 5.92 -9.16 -11.43
N VAL A 14 6.64 -9.83 -12.34
CA VAL A 14 8.09 -9.61 -12.52
C VAL A 14 8.38 -8.26 -13.18
N ILE A 15 7.61 -7.87 -14.19
CA ILE A 15 7.81 -6.61 -14.92
C ILE A 15 7.48 -5.42 -14.02
N GLU A 16 6.39 -5.51 -13.25
CA GLU A 16 6.01 -4.45 -12.31
C GLU A 16 7.06 -4.25 -11.23
N LEU A 17 7.53 -5.34 -10.60
CA LEU A 17 8.59 -5.28 -9.60
C LEU A 17 9.92 -4.77 -10.19
N ALA A 18 10.31 -5.26 -11.36
CA ALA A 18 11.54 -4.81 -12.03
C ALA A 18 11.48 -3.31 -12.35
N THR A 19 10.35 -2.84 -12.87
CA THR A 19 10.15 -1.42 -13.20
C THR A 19 10.21 -0.55 -11.93
N ALA A 20 9.57 -0.99 -10.84
CA ALA A 20 9.60 -0.28 -9.57
C ALA A 20 11.03 -0.12 -9.02
N VAL A 21 11.84 -1.19 -9.07
CA VAL A 21 13.24 -1.15 -8.60
C VAL A 21 14.09 -0.23 -9.46
N VAL A 22 13.98 -0.32 -10.80
CA VAL A 22 14.76 0.53 -11.73
C VAL A 22 14.41 2.01 -11.56
N MET A 23 13.12 2.34 -11.44
CA MET A 23 12.73 3.73 -11.21
C MET A 23 13.17 4.24 -9.83
N GLY A 24 13.09 3.40 -8.79
CA GLY A 24 13.54 3.76 -7.44
C GLY A 24 15.04 4.06 -7.37
N THR A 25 15.88 3.24 -8.01
CA THR A 25 17.33 3.45 -8.03
C THR A 25 17.72 4.67 -8.86
N ALA A 26 17.10 4.87 -10.03
CA ALA A 26 17.34 6.05 -10.87
C ALA A 26 16.99 7.35 -10.14
N PHE A 27 15.83 7.40 -9.47
CA PHE A 27 15.42 8.57 -8.71
C PHE A 27 16.35 8.86 -7.53
N THR A 28 16.72 7.84 -6.78
CA THR A 28 17.67 7.97 -5.66
C THR A 28 19.03 8.50 -6.14
N ALA A 29 19.49 8.05 -7.31
CA ALA A 29 20.73 8.52 -7.92
C ALA A 29 20.68 10.01 -8.27
N ILE A 30 19.55 10.50 -8.83
CA ILE A 30 19.35 11.92 -9.14
C ILE A 30 19.44 12.76 -7.86
N VAL A 31 18.68 12.39 -6.82
CA VAL A 31 18.69 13.15 -5.56
C VAL A 31 20.07 13.11 -4.90
N THR A 32 20.72 11.94 -4.90
CA THR A 32 22.09 11.80 -4.38
C THR A 32 23.07 12.68 -5.14
N SER A 33 22.97 12.77 -6.46
CA SER A 33 23.82 13.65 -7.27
C SER A 33 23.64 15.12 -6.90
N VAL A 34 22.40 15.55 -6.65
CA VAL A 34 22.10 16.91 -6.19
C VAL A 34 22.66 17.16 -4.79
N THR A 35 22.45 16.23 -3.84
CA THR A 35 23.00 16.35 -2.49
C THR A 35 24.52 16.43 -2.51
N LYS A 36 25.19 15.56 -3.28
CA LYS A 36 26.64 15.58 -3.42
C LYS A 36 27.15 16.86 -4.10
N GLY A 37 26.43 17.35 -5.11
CA GLY A 37 26.84 18.53 -5.86
C GLY A 37 26.65 19.85 -5.12
N ILE A 38 25.65 19.93 -4.23
CA ILE A 38 25.26 21.20 -3.58
C ILE A 38 25.46 21.13 -2.07
N VAL A 39 24.98 20.08 -1.42
CA VAL A 39 24.94 20.01 0.04
C VAL A 39 26.28 19.61 0.64
N GLU A 40 27.00 18.65 0.04
CA GLU A 40 28.33 18.25 0.53
C GLU A 40 29.34 19.41 0.54
N PRO A 41 29.45 20.25 -0.52
CA PRO A 41 30.30 21.44 -0.48
C PRO A 41 29.91 22.42 0.63
N LEU A 42 28.61 22.64 0.85
CA LEU A 42 28.13 23.53 1.93
C LEU A 42 28.47 22.98 3.31
N LEU A 43 28.33 21.67 3.53
CA LEU A 43 28.74 21.01 4.76
C LEU A 43 30.26 21.04 4.94
N ALA A 44 31.03 20.92 3.85
CA ALA A 44 32.48 20.98 3.88
C ALA A 44 33.02 22.38 4.21
N VAL A 45 32.28 23.45 3.89
CA VAL A 45 32.62 24.83 4.30
C VAL A 45 32.43 25.03 5.81
N VAL A 46 31.42 24.39 6.40
CA VAL A 46 31.16 24.45 7.84
C VAL A 46 32.08 23.50 8.63
N GLY A 47 32.51 22.39 8.01
CA GLY A 47 33.47 21.45 8.60
C GLY A 47 34.89 22.00 8.58
N THR A 48 35.56 22.04 9.74
CA THR A 48 36.95 22.51 9.82
C THR A 48 37.88 21.51 9.12
N ASN A 49 38.43 21.88 7.97
CA ASN A 49 39.52 21.20 7.25
C ASN A 49 39.13 19.93 6.45
N GLY A 50 39.06 20.08 5.12
CA GLY A 50 39.52 19.14 4.09
C GLY A 50 38.85 17.77 3.91
N GLN A 51 38.31 17.16 4.97
CA GLN A 51 37.64 15.86 4.99
C GLN A 51 36.46 15.91 5.95
N LEU A 52 35.46 16.74 5.61
CA LEU A 52 34.24 16.91 6.41
C LEU A 52 34.50 17.10 7.93
N GLY A 53 35.67 17.68 8.28
CA GLY A 53 36.18 18.21 9.54
C GLY A 53 36.02 17.46 10.87
N LEU A 54 35.33 16.33 10.91
CA LEU A 54 34.90 15.68 12.15
C LEU A 54 35.45 14.26 12.18
N GLY A 55 36.77 14.14 12.29
CA GLY A 55 37.42 12.85 12.38
C GLY A 55 38.14 12.66 13.71
N VAL A 56 37.94 11.51 14.36
CA VAL A 56 38.66 11.15 15.59
C VAL A 56 39.64 10.03 15.26
N GLN A 57 40.92 10.25 15.56
CA GLN A 57 41.93 9.20 15.47
C GLN A 57 42.00 8.45 16.79
N LEU A 58 41.71 7.15 16.79
CA LEU A 58 41.69 6.36 18.03
C LEU A 58 43.10 6.02 18.54
N VAL A 59 44.07 5.85 17.63
CA VAL A 59 45.46 5.56 17.98
C VAL A 59 46.39 6.48 17.18
N ALA A 60 47.14 7.32 17.88
CA ALA A 60 48.13 8.21 17.29
C ALA A 60 49.16 7.40 16.47
N GLY A 61 49.40 7.79 15.22
CA GLY A 61 50.37 7.14 14.33
C GLY A 61 49.84 5.93 13.54
N LYS A 62 48.59 5.48 13.77
CA LYS A 62 47.94 4.46 12.91
C LYS A 62 46.85 5.09 12.05
N PRO A 63 47.08 5.35 10.75
CA PRO A 63 46.07 5.95 9.87
C PRO A 63 44.84 5.06 9.68
N ALA A 64 44.97 3.74 9.87
CA ALA A 64 43.86 2.78 9.82
C ALA A 64 42.84 2.93 10.97
N THR A 65 43.13 3.74 12.00
CA THR A 65 42.23 3.98 13.15
C THR A 65 41.55 5.35 13.11
N PHE A 66 41.54 6.01 11.95
CA PHE A 66 40.84 7.27 11.76
C PHE A 66 39.35 7.01 11.47
N ILE A 67 38.47 7.48 12.35
CA ILE A 67 37.02 7.47 12.11
C ILE A 67 36.64 8.81 11.50
N ALA A 68 36.19 8.79 10.25
CA ALA A 68 35.61 9.96 9.60
C ALA A 68 34.10 10.03 9.92
N LEU A 69 33.68 10.96 10.78
CA LEU A 69 32.26 11.20 11.09
C LEU A 69 31.57 12.04 10.02
N GLY A 70 32.36 12.79 9.25
CA GLY A 70 31.88 13.61 8.16
C GLY A 70 31.01 12.86 7.13
N PRO A 71 31.49 11.74 6.54
CA PRO A 71 30.69 10.94 5.61
C PRO A 71 29.39 10.41 6.22
N ILE A 72 29.38 10.15 7.53
CA ILE A 72 28.17 9.68 8.24
C ILE A 72 27.11 10.79 8.29
N ILE A 73 27.54 12.03 8.60
CA ILE A 73 26.65 13.19 8.60
C ILE A 73 26.15 13.49 7.18
N SER A 74 27.05 13.45 6.18
CA SER A 74 26.64 13.61 4.78
C SER A 74 25.60 12.56 4.38
N ALA A 75 25.81 11.29 4.73
CA ALA A 75 24.88 10.21 4.42
C ALA A 75 23.51 10.41 5.11
N ALA A 76 23.50 10.87 6.37
CA ALA A 76 22.27 11.17 7.09
C ALA A 76 21.49 12.32 6.44
N VAL A 77 22.19 13.40 6.04
CA VAL A 77 21.58 14.53 5.32
C VAL A 77 21.06 14.09 3.95
N ASN A 78 21.82 13.28 3.20
CA ASN A 78 21.37 12.74 1.93
C ASN A 78 20.11 11.88 2.07
N PHE A 79 20.06 11.01 3.09
CA PHE A 79 18.88 10.22 3.39
C PHE A 79 17.65 11.11 3.66
N LEU A 80 17.83 12.16 4.48
CA LEU A 80 16.75 13.09 4.79
C LEU A 80 16.27 13.85 3.55
N MET A 81 17.19 14.24 2.65
CA MET A 81 16.85 14.88 1.38
C MET A 81 16.05 13.95 0.47
N VAL A 82 16.50 12.70 0.26
CA VAL A 82 15.77 11.70 -0.52
C VAL A 82 14.37 11.48 0.04
N ALA A 83 14.25 11.29 1.36
CA ALA A 83 12.96 11.09 2.01
C ALA A 83 12.03 12.31 1.85
N THR A 84 12.57 13.53 1.99
CA THR A 84 11.81 14.78 1.86
C THR A 84 11.28 14.96 0.44
N VAL A 85 12.13 14.77 -0.58
CA VAL A 85 11.71 14.89 -1.98
C VAL A 85 10.70 13.80 -2.32
N LEU A 86 10.91 12.55 -1.90
CA LEU A 86 9.96 11.45 -2.13
C LEU A 86 8.60 11.75 -1.49
N TYR A 87 8.59 12.26 -0.26
CA TYR A 87 7.38 12.64 0.44
C TYR A 87 6.64 13.77 -0.29
N PHE A 88 7.35 14.83 -0.69
CA PHE A 88 6.73 16.00 -1.31
C PHE A 88 6.25 15.72 -2.74
N VAL A 89 7.00 14.95 -3.53
CA VAL A 89 6.71 14.71 -4.95
C VAL A 89 5.77 13.52 -5.16
N LEU A 90 5.81 12.49 -4.33
CA LEU A 90 4.96 11.30 -4.51
C LEU A 90 3.86 11.21 -3.45
N ILE A 91 4.22 11.23 -2.17
CA ILE A 91 3.27 10.91 -1.09
C ILE A 91 2.23 12.03 -0.94
N LEU A 92 2.66 13.30 -0.91
CA LEU A 92 1.78 14.45 -0.70
C LEU A 92 0.73 14.60 -1.83
N PRO A 93 1.08 14.59 -3.13
CA PRO A 93 0.08 14.67 -4.18
C PRO A 93 -0.79 13.41 -4.21
N MET A 94 -0.23 12.21 -4.01
CA MET A 94 -1.02 10.98 -3.99
C MET A 94 -2.05 11.00 -2.85
N ASN A 95 -1.67 11.41 -1.65
CA ASN A 95 -2.58 11.56 -0.51
C ASN A 95 -3.65 12.64 -0.77
N THR A 96 -3.27 13.74 -1.42
CA THR A 96 -4.20 14.84 -1.77
C THR A 96 -5.19 14.41 -2.87
N LEU A 97 -4.72 13.70 -3.89
CA LEU A 97 -5.52 13.13 -4.97
C LEU A 97 -6.45 12.05 -4.42
N GLN A 98 -5.97 11.13 -3.58
CA GLN A 98 -6.82 10.14 -2.92
C GLN A 98 -7.93 10.80 -2.10
N LYS A 99 -7.64 11.85 -1.31
CA LYS A 99 -8.68 12.60 -0.59
C LYS A 99 -9.73 13.24 -1.50
N ARG A 100 -9.34 13.65 -2.72
CA ARG A 100 -10.26 14.21 -3.74
C ARG A 100 -11.01 13.12 -4.52
N PHE A 101 -10.38 12.00 -4.82
CA PHE A 101 -10.96 10.89 -5.58
C PHE A 101 -11.81 9.96 -4.71
N SER A 102 -11.47 9.72 -3.44
CA SER A 102 -12.30 8.95 -2.51
C SER A 102 -13.62 9.64 -2.17
N ARG A 103 -13.75 10.96 -2.44
CA ARG A 103 -15.04 11.68 -2.39
C ARG A 103 -15.89 11.52 -3.66
N LYS A 104 -15.31 11.10 -4.78
CA LYS A 104 -16.01 10.97 -6.09
C LYS A 104 -16.13 9.54 -6.62
N LYS A 105 -15.23 8.63 -6.23
CA LYS A 105 -15.41 7.19 -6.39
C LYS A 105 -16.32 6.73 -5.26
N LYS A 106 -17.64 6.70 -5.50
CA LYS A 106 -18.41 5.55 -5.01
C LYS A 106 -17.63 4.34 -5.55
N ALA A 107 -16.97 3.63 -4.64
CA ALA A 107 -16.11 2.52 -4.99
C ALA A 107 -16.91 1.57 -5.87
N VAL A 108 -16.29 1.08 -6.95
CA VAL A 108 -16.76 -0.18 -7.52
C VAL A 108 -16.72 -1.15 -6.34
N PRO A 109 -17.86 -1.72 -5.92
CA PRO A 109 -17.92 -2.50 -4.71
C PRO A 109 -16.85 -3.58 -4.80
N THR A 110 -16.02 -3.64 -3.76
CA THR A 110 -14.99 -4.65 -3.63
C THR A 110 -15.64 -6.03 -3.73
N GLN A 111 -14.89 -7.05 -4.14
CA GLN A 111 -15.43 -8.42 -4.22
C GLN A 111 -16.06 -8.84 -2.88
N THR A 112 -15.50 -8.37 -1.76
CA THR A 112 -16.05 -8.58 -0.42
C THR A 112 -17.38 -7.86 -0.20
N GLU A 113 -17.52 -6.61 -0.64
CA GLU A 113 -18.81 -5.89 -0.57
C GLU A 113 -19.87 -6.56 -1.44
N LEU A 114 -19.53 -7.01 -2.66
CA LEU A 114 -20.44 -7.79 -3.50
C LEU A 114 -20.83 -9.12 -2.86
N LEU A 115 -19.89 -9.82 -2.21
CA LEU A 115 -20.20 -11.06 -1.50
C LEU A 115 -21.09 -10.84 -0.28
N ILE A 116 -20.94 -9.70 0.41
CA ILE A 116 -21.83 -9.30 1.51
C ILE A 116 -23.22 -9.00 0.97
N GLU A 117 -23.34 -8.20 -0.10
CA GLU A 117 -24.62 -7.92 -0.76
C GLU A 117 -25.30 -9.20 -1.23
N ILE A 118 -24.57 -10.11 -1.87
CA ILE A 118 -25.10 -11.42 -2.30
C ILE A 118 -25.57 -12.24 -1.09
N ARG A 119 -24.78 -12.31 -0.01
CA ARG A 119 -25.17 -13.02 1.23
C ARG A 119 -26.47 -12.45 1.79
N ASP A 120 -26.58 -11.13 1.87
CA ASP A 120 -27.73 -10.45 2.46
C ASP A 120 -28.98 -10.64 1.59
N LEU A 121 -28.84 -10.60 0.26
CA LEU A 121 -29.91 -10.93 -0.68
C LEU A 121 -30.36 -12.40 -0.58
N LEU A 122 -29.41 -13.34 -0.37
CA LEU A 122 -29.73 -14.75 -0.17
C LEU A 122 -30.41 -15.00 1.18
N ALA A 123 -29.96 -14.32 2.24
CA ALA A 123 -30.58 -14.41 3.57
C ALA A 123 -32.02 -13.90 3.52
N GLY A 124 -32.26 -12.72 2.92
CA GLY A 124 -33.61 -12.17 2.76
C GLY A 124 -34.53 -13.06 1.89
N ARG A 125 -33.99 -13.74 0.87
CA ARG A 125 -34.74 -14.72 0.07
C ARG A 125 -35.13 -15.96 0.88
N ASN A 126 -34.24 -16.45 1.74
CA ASN A 126 -34.52 -17.60 2.61
C ASN A 126 -35.56 -17.27 3.69
N GLU A 127 -35.53 -16.07 4.24
CA GLU A 127 -36.56 -15.60 5.17
C GLU A 127 -37.93 -15.55 4.50
N THR A 128 -38.00 -14.95 3.30
CA THR A 128 -39.26 -14.89 2.51
C THR A 128 -39.78 -16.29 2.18
N ALA A 129 -38.92 -17.22 1.74
CA ALA A 129 -39.29 -18.60 1.44
C ALA A 129 -39.77 -19.36 2.68
N THR A 130 -39.19 -19.07 3.85
CA THR A 130 -39.60 -19.66 5.12
C THR A 130 -40.97 -19.12 5.53
N THR A 131 -41.19 -17.80 5.41
CA THR A 131 -42.48 -17.14 5.69
C THR A 131 -43.61 -17.64 4.78
N ASP A 132 -43.36 -17.82 3.49
CA ASP A 132 -44.37 -18.36 2.57
C ASP A 132 -44.74 -19.81 2.93
N ALA A 133 -43.77 -20.63 3.34
CA ALA A 133 -44.02 -22.02 3.74
C ALA A 133 -44.87 -22.14 5.02
N LEU A 134 -44.64 -21.27 6.01
CA LEU A 134 -45.43 -21.27 7.26
C LEU A 134 -46.84 -20.68 7.07
N VAL A 135 -47.03 -19.70 6.19
CA VAL A 135 -48.37 -19.19 5.83
C VAL A 135 -49.21 -20.27 5.13
N ASP A 136 -48.61 -21.04 4.22
CA ASP A 136 -49.32 -22.11 3.49
C ASP A 136 -49.71 -23.28 4.41
N THR A 137 -48.88 -23.55 5.42
CA THR A 137 -49.15 -24.58 6.44
C THR A 137 -50.32 -24.17 7.34
N ASP A 138 -50.35 -22.92 7.83
CA ASP A 138 -51.45 -22.41 8.65
C ASP A 138 -52.78 -22.34 7.89
N ALA A 139 -52.75 -21.95 6.60
CA ALA A 139 -53.92 -21.96 5.74
C ALA A 139 -54.49 -23.38 5.55
N THR A 140 -53.61 -24.37 5.40
CA THR A 140 -53.99 -25.78 5.26
C THR A 140 -54.58 -26.34 6.56
N GLU A 141 -54.03 -25.98 7.73
CA GLU A 141 -54.58 -26.38 9.03
C GLU A 141 -55.93 -25.72 9.34
N ALA A 142 -56.10 -24.44 8.99
CA ALA A 142 -57.37 -23.74 9.14
C ALA A 142 -58.47 -24.38 8.29
N GLN A 143 -58.17 -24.76 7.05
CA GLN A 143 -59.10 -25.48 6.18
C GLN A 143 -59.48 -26.86 6.75
N ARG A 144 -58.52 -27.59 7.34
CA ARG A 144 -58.78 -28.86 8.03
C ARG A 144 -59.73 -28.68 9.22
N ARG A 145 -59.49 -27.68 10.07
CA ARG A 145 -60.35 -27.42 11.24
C ARG A 145 -61.78 -27.02 10.84
N VAL A 146 -61.92 -26.26 9.76
CA VAL A 146 -63.25 -25.91 9.22
C VAL A 146 -63.95 -27.15 8.65
N ALA A 147 -63.24 -28.03 7.96
CA ALA A 147 -63.80 -29.29 7.45
C ALA A 147 -64.27 -30.23 8.57
N GLU A 148 -63.52 -30.31 9.68
CA GLU A 148 -63.89 -31.11 10.87
C GLU A 148 -65.15 -30.54 11.55
N MET A 149 -65.26 -29.22 11.71
CA MET A 149 -66.44 -28.58 12.31
C MET A 149 -67.73 -28.74 11.49
N VAL A 150 -67.63 -28.94 10.17
CA VAL A 150 -68.79 -29.18 9.29
C VAL A 150 -69.26 -30.62 9.38
N HIS A 151 -68.39 -31.57 9.74
CA HIS A 151 -68.74 -32.99 9.85
C HIS A 151 -69.32 -33.37 11.22
N GLU A 152 -69.18 -32.51 12.23
CA GLU A 152 -69.66 -32.75 13.61
C GLU A 152 -71.05 -32.16 13.91
N ARG A 153 -71.75 -31.65 12.89
CA ARG A 153 -73.15 -31.18 12.96
C ARG A 153 -74.09 -32.10 12.21
#